data_AF-A0A3N4RK96-F1
#
_entry.id   AF-A0A3N4RK96-F1
#
_cell.length_a   1.000
_cell.length_b   1.000
_cell.length_c   1.000
_cell.angle_alpha   90.00
_cell.angle_beta   90.00
_cell.angle_gamma   90.00
#
_symmetry.space_group_name_H-M   'P 1'
#
loop_
_entity.id
_entity.type
_entity.pdbx_description
1 polymer ?
#
loop_
_entity_poly.entity_id
_entity_poly.type
_entity_poly.pdbx_seq_one_letter_code
_entity_poly.pdbx_strand_id
1 'polypeptide(L)'
;MPSKTRIATALAAGAAVLAATGGSAAATTSLLAPQAVTGPTVPGGADGKPHELLCPADESVYGGGFSITPGENRQLDRWPTDVPESRPDDEATGWIVTVRRNDCPPEGAKGEPRPADLTIRIVCTDGENNVSLGG
;
A
#
# COMPACT_ATOMS: atom_id res chain seq x y z
N MET A 1 -0.94 -34.23 40.66
CA MET A 1 -0.76 -35.02 39.42
C MET A 1 -2.07 -35.74 39.15
N PRO A 2 -2.53 -35.97 37.90
CA PRO A 2 -2.38 -35.29 36.60
C PRO A 2 -3.77 -34.68 36.21
N SER A 3 -4.07 -34.00 35.10
CA SER A 3 -3.90 -34.43 33.72
C SER A 3 -4.00 -33.26 32.74
N LYS A 4 -3.04 -33.26 31.82
CA LYS A 4 -3.02 -32.52 30.57
C LYS A 4 -4.05 -33.16 29.64
N THR A 5 -5.01 -32.40 29.14
CA THR A 5 -5.84 -32.82 28.02
C THR A 5 -5.22 -32.28 26.74
N ARG A 6 -4.38 -33.10 26.10
CA ARG A 6 -4.01 -32.94 24.69
C ARG A 6 -5.12 -33.58 23.87
N ILE A 7 -5.76 -32.83 22.99
CA ILE A 7 -6.56 -33.40 21.89
C ILE A 7 -5.77 -33.13 20.62
N ALA A 8 -5.07 -34.16 20.16
CA ALA A 8 -4.62 -34.27 18.79
C ALA A 8 -5.73 -34.96 18.01
N THR A 9 -6.12 -34.40 16.86
CA THR A 9 -6.97 -35.08 15.90
C THR A 9 -6.30 -34.95 14.54
N ALA A 10 -5.66 -36.03 14.13
CA ALA A 10 -5.29 -36.27 12.74
C ALA A 10 -6.53 -36.76 11.99
N LEU A 11 -6.72 -36.33 10.75
CA LEU A 11 -7.51 -37.10 9.79
C LEU A 11 -6.98 -36.85 8.38
N ALA A 12 -6.94 -37.96 7.67
CA ALA A 12 -6.07 -38.27 6.56
C ALA A 12 -6.65 -37.87 5.20
N ALA A 13 -5.75 -37.93 4.22
CA ALA A 13 -5.94 -37.86 2.79
C ALA A 13 -7.25 -38.46 2.25
N GLY A 14 -7.83 -37.76 1.28
CA GLY A 14 -8.76 -38.33 0.30
C GLY A 14 -8.31 -37.88 -1.10
N ALA A 15 -7.77 -38.82 -1.87
CA ALA A 15 -7.44 -38.63 -3.28
C ALA A 15 -8.66 -38.91 -4.16
N ALA A 16 -8.83 -38.07 -5.21
CA ALA A 16 -9.36 -38.33 -6.56
C ALA A 16 -10.66 -39.15 -6.70
N VAL A 17 -11.65 -38.80 -7.53
CA VAL A 17 -11.67 -38.60 -8.99
C VAL A 17 -13.10 -38.15 -9.33
N LEU A 18 -13.34 -37.34 -10.38
CA LEU A 18 -14.34 -37.62 -11.43
C LEU A 18 -14.35 -36.50 -12.49
N ALA A 19 -13.93 -36.87 -13.70
CA ALA A 19 -14.10 -36.11 -14.92
C ALA A 19 -15.45 -36.47 -15.56
N ALA A 20 -16.24 -35.47 -15.98
CA ALA A 20 -17.24 -35.63 -17.05
C ALA A 20 -17.78 -34.28 -17.55
N THR A 21 -17.64 -34.08 -18.86
CA THR A 21 -18.52 -33.37 -19.80
C THR A 21 -18.66 -31.84 -19.72
N GLY A 22 -18.20 -31.18 -20.79
CA GLY A 22 -18.57 -29.81 -21.14
C GLY A 22 -17.42 -28.83 -20.99
N GLY A 23 -16.63 -28.67 -22.06
CA GLY A 23 -15.55 -27.69 -22.12
C GLY A 23 -16.07 -26.27 -22.00
N SER A 24 -16.14 -25.77 -20.79
CA SER A 24 -15.77 -24.39 -20.50
C SER A 24 -14.34 -24.48 -19.99
N ALA A 25 -13.37 -24.00 -20.76
CA ALA A 25 -12.09 -23.65 -20.16
C ALA A 25 -12.44 -22.66 -19.05
N ALA A 26 -12.38 -23.10 -17.79
CA ALA A 26 -12.34 -22.17 -16.68
C ALA A 26 -11.11 -21.33 -16.97
N ALA A 27 -11.33 -20.11 -17.46
CA ALA A 27 -10.30 -19.11 -17.48
C ALA A 27 -9.82 -19.06 -16.04
N THR A 28 -8.66 -19.63 -15.77
CA THR A 28 -7.92 -19.34 -14.56
C THR A 28 -7.60 -17.88 -14.71
N THR A 29 -8.49 -17.01 -14.25
CA THR A 29 -8.17 -15.61 -13.98
C THR A 29 -7.04 -15.71 -12.99
N SER A 30 -5.81 -15.60 -13.49
CA SER A 30 -4.64 -15.48 -12.66
C SER A 30 -4.73 -14.09 -12.07
N LEU A 31 -5.61 -13.93 -11.06
CA LEU A 31 -5.69 -12.73 -10.25
C LEU A 31 -4.31 -12.59 -9.62
N LEU A 32 -3.45 -11.73 -10.17
CA LEU A 32 -2.26 -11.35 -9.43
C LEU A 32 -2.73 -10.79 -8.10
N ALA A 33 -2.12 -11.29 -7.02
CA ALA A 33 -2.37 -10.74 -5.71
C ALA A 33 -1.98 -9.26 -5.72
N PRO A 34 -2.76 -8.37 -5.08
CA PRO A 34 -2.43 -6.95 -5.00
C PRO A 34 -0.99 -6.75 -4.51
N GLN A 35 -0.22 -5.92 -5.22
CA GLN A 35 1.19 -5.68 -4.95
C GLN A 35 1.36 -4.32 -4.28
N ALA A 36 2.08 -4.30 -3.15
CA ALA A 36 2.46 -3.05 -2.51
C ALA A 36 3.69 -2.46 -3.21
N VAL A 37 3.54 -1.27 -3.80
CA VAL A 37 4.61 -0.50 -4.42
C VAL A 37 4.99 0.64 -3.48
N THR A 38 6.29 0.73 -3.15
CA THR A 38 6.82 1.84 -2.34
C THR A 38 7.62 2.76 -3.23
N GLY A 39 7.25 4.04 -3.26
CA GLY A 39 7.93 5.06 -4.03
C GLY A 39 9.28 5.47 -3.40
N PRO A 40 10.06 6.30 -4.11
CA PRO A 40 11.24 6.90 -3.53
C PRO A 40 10.85 7.83 -2.36
N THR A 41 11.77 7.99 -1.42
CA THR A 41 11.66 9.06 -0.41
C THR A 41 11.90 10.40 -1.10
N VAL A 42 10.94 11.31 -0.97
CA VAL A 42 11.00 12.69 -1.44
C VAL A 42 11.56 13.57 -0.31
N PRO A 43 12.80 14.06 -0.41
CA PRO A 43 13.38 14.89 0.62
C PRO A 43 12.62 16.20 0.78
N GLY A 44 12.18 16.52 2.00
CA GLY A 44 11.30 17.66 2.26
C GLY A 44 9.94 17.59 1.57
N GLY A 45 9.48 16.40 1.17
CA GLY A 45 8.23 16.20 0.45
C GLY A 45 6.96 16.44 1.30
N ALA A 46 7.06 16.52 2.62
CA ALA A 46 5.93 16.90 3.47
C ALA A 46 5.72 18.43 3.51
N ASP A 47 5.77 19.08 2.34
CA ASP A 47 5.72 20.54 2.16
C ASP A 47 4.29 21.10 1.98
N GLY A 48 3.29 20.21 2.02
CA GLY A 48 1.90 20.57 1.79
C GLY A 48 1.55 20.81 0.32
N LYS A 49 2.35 20.28 -0.62
CA LYS A 49 1.99 20.21 -2.05
C LYS A 49 1.63 18.78 -2.46
N PRO A 50 0.94 18.60 -3.60
CA PRO A 50 0.64 17.28 -4.13
C PRO A 50 1.93 16.55 -4.56
N HIS A 51 2.04 15.29 -4.16
CA HIS A 51 3.03 14.33 -4.63
C HIS A 51 2.31 13.06 -5.06
N GLU A 52 2.82 12.41 -6.09
CA GLU A 52 2.16 11.28 -6.73
C GLU A 52 3.10 10.08 -6.87
N LEU A 53 2.55 8.89 -6.71
CA LEU A 53 3.19 7.63 -7.07
C LEU A 53 2.27 6.86 -8.00
N LEU A 54 2.82 6.47 -9.16
CA LEU A 54 2.11 5.70 -10.18
C LEU A 54 2.33 4.20 -9.99
N CYS A 55 1.31 3.43 -10.36
CA CYS A 55 1.46 2.00 -10.55
C CYS A 55 2.34 1.69 -11.79
N PRO A 56 2.87 0.46 -11.89
CA PRO A 56 3.42 -0.06 -13.14
C PRO A 56 2.43 0.09 -14.31
N ALA A 57 2.94 0.07 -15.53
CA ALA A 57 2.09 0.07 -16.72
C ALA A 57 1.12 -1.13 -16.69
N ASP A 58 -0.10 -0.92 -17.16
CA ASP A 58 -1.20 -1.91 -17.20
C ASP A 58 -1.84 -2.28 -15.84
N GLU A 59 -1.42 -1.65 -14.74
CA GLU A 59 -2.02 -1.83 -13.41
C GLU A 59 -2.87 -0.61 -13.00
N SER A 60 -3.82 -0.84 -12.10
CA SER A 60 -4.66 0.21 -11.49
C SER A 60 -4.42 0.29 -9.98
N VAL A 61 -4.54 1.49 -9.43
CA VAL A 61 -4.39 1.73 -8.00
C VAL A 61 -5.62 1.22 -7.25
N TYR A 62 -5.40 0.34 -6.29
CA TYR A 62 -6.44 -0.15 -5.37
C TYR A 62 -6.50 0.71 -4.09
N GLY A 63 -5.36 1.25 -3.67
CA GLY A 63 -5.30 2.13 -2.51
C GLY A 63 -3.91 2.72 -2.32
N GLY A 64 -3.79 3.65 -1.37
CA GLY A 64 -2.51 4.27 -1.06
C GLY A 64 -2.40 4.76 0.37
N GLY A 65 -1.18 5.16 0.70
CA GLY A 65 -0.80 5.68 2.00
C GLY A 65 0.58 6.32 1.91
N PHE A 66 1.08 6.77 3.05
CA PHE A 66 2.37 7.43 3.14
C PHE A 66 3.04 7.19 4.48
N SER A 67 4.35 7.38 4.51
CA SER A 67 5.13 7.51 5.73
C SER A 67 5.92 8.80 5.71
N ILE A 68 6.06 9.42 6.87
CA ILE A 68 6.87 10.63 7.05
C ILE A 68 8.07 10.24 7.90
N THR A 69 9.25 10.61 7.47
CA THR A 69 10.49 10.40 8.21
C THR A 69 11.16 11.74 8.46
N PRO A 70 11.66 12.00 9.67
CA PRO A 70 12.52 13.15 9.87
C PRO A 70 13.78 12.96 9.04
N GLY A 71 14.34 14.06 8.54
CA GLY A 71 15.65 14.01 7.90
C GLY A 71 16.75 13.64 8.89
N GLU A 72 17.95 13.41 8.37
CA GLU A 72 19.07 12.95 9.18
C GLU A 72 19.37 13.87 10.38
N ASN A 73 19.55 13.26 11.56
CA ASN A 73 19.80 13.96 12.83
C ASN A 73 18.70 14.96 13.21
N ARG A 74 17.44 14.72 12.82
CA ARG A 74 16.29 15.56 13.16
C ARG A 74 15.18 14.74 13.79
N GLN A 75 14.19 15.43 14.35
CA GLN A 75 13.00 14.83 14.94
C GLN A 75 11.77 15.47 14.31
N LEU A 76 10.68 14.70 14.15
CA LEU A 76 9.42 15.29 13.73
C LEU A 76 8.98 16.32 14.77
N ASP A 77 8.39 17.42 14.32
CA ASP A 77 7.82 18.40 15.24
C ASP A 77 6.76 17.76 16.16
N ARG A 78 6.31 18.45 17.20
CA ARG A 78 5.28 17.91 18.11
C ARG A 78 3.84 18.10 17.62
N TRP A 79 3.65 18.82 16.52
CA TRP A 79 2.33 19.16 16.02
C TRP A 79 1.70 17.94 15.35
N PRO A 80 0.37 17.85 15.21
CA PRO A 80 -0.24 16.86 14.34
C PRO A 80 0.18 17.06 12.87
N THR A 81 0.18 15.99 12.09
CA THR A 81 0.38 16.08 10.64
C THR A 81 -0.91 16.53 9.98
N ASP A 82 -0.83 17.53 9.10
CA ASP A 82 -1.97 17.93 8.27
C ASP A 82 -1.95 17.14 6.97
N VAL A 83 -3.09 16.57 6.58
CA VAL A 83 -3.26 15.78 5.34
C VAL A 83 -4.39 16.38 4.49
N PRO A 84 -4.11 17.45 3.71
CA PRO A 84 -5.13 18.05 2.86
C PRO A 84 -5.71 17.12 1.79
N GLU A 85 -4.94 16.16 1.29
CA GLU A 85 -5.34 15.29 0.18
C GLU A 85 -4.69 13.91 0.28
N SER A 86 -5.47 12.86 0.02
CA SER A 86 -5.00 11.48 -0.11
C SER A 86 -6.05 10.69 -0.88
N ARG A 87 -5.87 10.54 -2.19
CA ARG A 87 -6.86 9.95 -3.11
C ARG A 87 -6.17 9.32 -4.33
N PRO A 88 -6.86 8.48 -5.10
CA PRO A 88 -6.39 8.14 -6.44
C PRO A 88 -6.38 9.38 -7.35
N ASP A 89 -5.53 9.35 -8.37
CA ASP A 89 -5.61 10.25 -9.52
C ASP A 89 -6.90 10.02 -10.32
N ASP A 90 -7.11 10.85 -11.34
CA ASP A 90 -8.38 10.86 -12.08
C ASP A 90 -8.54 9.60 -12.97
N GLU A 91 -7.44 8.92 -13.29
CA GLU A 91 -7.42 7.68 -14.09
C GLU A 91 -7.31 6.40 -13.23
N ALA A 92 -7.21 6.53 -11.91
CA ALA A 92 -6.89 5.44 -10.98
C ALA A 92 -5.62 4.66 -11.38
N THR A 93 -4.62 5.36 -11.93
CA THR A 93 -3.29 4.82 -12.25
C THR A 93 -2.25 5.18 -11.19
N GLY A 94 -2.58 6.11 -10.29
CA GLY A 94 -1.68 6.63 -9.28
C GLY A 94 -2.38 7.12 -8.02
N TRP A 95 -1.61 7.43 -6.99
CA TRP A 95 -2.12 7.97 -5.74
C TRP A 95 -1.50 9.32 -5.44
N ILE A 96 -2.35 10.33 -5.28
CA ILE A 96 -1.98 11.70 -4.95
C ILE A 96 -2.09 11.89 -3.44
N VAL A 97 -1.00 12.40 -2.85
CA VAL A 97 -0.92 12.73 -1.42
C VAL A 97 -0.39 14.15 -1.26
N THR A 98 -1.13 14.94 -0.49
CA THR A 98 -0.67 16.24 0.00
C THR A 98 -0.59 16.16 1.51
N VAL A 99 0.62 16.31 2.06
CA VAL A 99 0.89 16.22 3.50
C VAL A 99 1.80 17.36 3.91
N ARG A 100 1.50 17.99 5.06
CA ARG A 100 2.35 19.00 5.68
C ARG A 100 2.83 18.50 7.03
N ARG A 101 4.15 18.37 7.16
CA ARG A 101 4.81 18.03 8.42
C ARG A 101 6.23 18.56 8.42
N ASN A 102 6.64 19.20 9.50
CA ASN A 102 8.02 19.63 9.66
C ASN A 102 8.82 18.69 10.55
N ASP A 103 10.13 18.70 10.35
CA ASP A 103 11.12 18.21 11.30
C ASP A 103 11.90 19.40 11.89
N CYS A 104 12.45 19.18 13.08
CA CYS A 104 13.21 20.15 13.85
C CYS A 104 14.58 19.56 14.22
N PRO A 105 15.60 20.41 14.46
CA PRO A 105 16.82 19.94 15.10
C PRO A 105 16.49 19.29 16.46
N PRO A 106 17.32 18.35 16.93
CA PRO A 106 17.21 17.81 18.28
C PRO A 106 17.29 18.93 19.32
N GLU A 107 16.74 18.69 20.50
CA GLU A 107 16.79 19.66 21.59
C GLU A 107 18.23 20.11 21.88
N GLY A 108 18.46 21.42 21.94
CA GLY A 108 19.78 22.03 22.14
C GLY A 108 20.63 22.17 20.86
N ALA A 109 20.23 21.60 19.72
CA ALA A 109 20.89 21.84 18.44
C ALA A 109 20.39 23.12 17.77
N LYS A 110 21.27 23.78 17.01
CA LYS A 110 20.91 24.95 16.20
C LYS A 110 20.30 24.51 14.87
N GLY A 111 19.26 25.20 14.43
CA GLY A 111 18.68 25.06 13.10
C GLY A 111 17.20 25.44 13.06
N GLU A 112 16.70 25.70 11.86
CA GLU A 112 15.30 26.05 11.64
C GLU A 112 14.47 24.81 11.34
N PRO A 113 13.15 24.80 11.67
CA PRO A 113 12.23 23.80 11.16
C PRO A 113 12.22 23.75 9.63
N ARG A 114 12.03 22.56 9.06
CA ARG A 114 11.87 22.39 7.61
C ARG A 114 10.87 21.28 7.32
N PRO A 115 10.31 21.19 6.10
CA PRO A 115 9.49 20.05 5.71
C PRO A 115 10.24 18.73 5.92
N ALA A 116 9.53 17.75 6.47
CA ALA A 116 10.04 16.39 6.66
C ALA A 116 10.03 15.62 5.34
N ASP A 117 10.71 14.47 5.33
CA ASP A 117 10.77 13.62 4.16
C ASP A 117 9.48 12.79 4.02
N LEU A 118 9.04 12.57 2.79
CA LEU A 118 7.81 11.87 2.46
C LEU A 118 8.09 10.63 1.63
N THR A 119 7.51 9.49 1.99
CA THR A 119 7.49 8.28 1.16
C THR A 119 6.05 7.87 0.90
N ILE A 120 5.65 7.79 -0.37
CA ILE A 120 4.32 7.33 -0.78
C ILE A 120 4.36 5.82 -0.98
N ARG A 121 3.27 5.15 -0.62
CA ARG A 121 3.06 3.71 -0.83
C ARG A 121 1.71 3.52 -1.48
N ILE A 122 1.66 2.69 -2.49
CA ILE A 122 0.41 2.34 -3.17
C ILE A 122 0.27 0.82 -3.20
N VAL A 123 -0.97 0.38 -3.33
CA VAL A 123 -1.29 -1.00 -3.64
C VAL A 123 -1.86 -1.00 -5.05
N CYS A 124 -1.18 -1.71 -5.94
CA CYS A 124 -1.58 -1.87 -7.33
C CYS A 124 -2.20 -3.25 -7.52
N THR A 125 -3.17 -3.34 -8.41
CA THR A 125 -3.76 -4.58 -8.88
C THR A 125 -3.73 -4.55 -10.40
N ASP A 126 -3.72 -5.72 -11.03
CA ASP A 126 -3.99 -5.80 -12.47
C ASP A 126 -5.27 -5.00 -12.75
N GLY A 127 -5.23 -4.14 -13.76
CA GLY A 127 -6.40 -3.36 -14.13
C GLY A 127 -7.56 -4.33 -14.37
N GLU A 128 -8.57 -4.29 -13.50
CA GLU A 128 -9.92 -4.58 -13.94
C GLU A 128 -10.25 -3.49 -14.96
N ASN A 129 -9.74 -3.65 -16.19
CA ASN A 129 -10.43 -3.15 -17.35
C ASN A 129 -11.86 -3.56 -17.11
N ASN A 130 -12.74 -2.58 -16.99
CA ASN A 130 -14.18 -2.75 -16.90
C ASN A 130 -14.68 -3.42 -18.19
N VAL A 131 -14.27 -4.66 -18.46
CA VAL A 131 -14.94 -5.56 -19.37
C VAL A 131 -16.25 -5.85 -18.66
N SER A 132 -17.17 -4.93 -18.90
CA SER A 132 -18.57 -5.06 -18.59
C SER A 132 -18.96 -6.50 -18.82
N LEU A 133 -19.50 -7.14 -17.78
CA LEU A 133 -20.37 -8.30 -17.95
C LEU A 133 -21.55 -7.85 -18.82
N GLY A 134 -21.34 -7.85 -20.13
CA GLY A 134 -22.30 -7.53 -21.16
C GLY A 134 -22.30 -8.66 -22.18
N GLY A 135 -23.31 -9.52 -22.11
CA GLY A 135 -23.55 -10.61 -23.05
C GLY A 135 -24.27 -11.78 -22.40
#